data_AF-A0A967TRS4-F1
#
_entry.id   AF-A0A967TRS4-F1
#
_cell.length_a   1.000
_cell.length_b   1.000
_cell.length_c   1.000
_cell.angle_alpha   90.00
_cell.angle_beta   90.00
_cell.angle_gamma   90.00
#
_symmetry.space_group_name_H-M   'P 1'
#
loop_
_entity.id
_entity.type
_entity.pdbx_description
1 polymer ?
#
loop_
_entity_poly.entity_id
_entity_poly.type
_entity_poly.pdbx_seq_one_letter_code
_entity_poly.pdbx_strand_id
1 'polypeptide(L)'
;MSDEGLYPFLKWTAIVLVAAFVGWSFYDTFVAQRAPGDTAYFEGNTLFKDGHYERALAKYEEALAQAPDHFAARRGKARTLLQLERHEEALAVYDEVIEEEPDFAAAYANRGILYDRMGRYRQAIADYERALRLEPELAEGPNWLVRFLRLQPEKPPTIDERARYLRAELQKPEDERLLRVPEVDAEQRPYEQ
;
A
#
# COMPACT_ATOMS: atom_id res chain seq x y z
N MET A 1 -42.79 -39.25 38.89
CA MET A 1 -42.98 -38.03 38.10
C MET A 1 -41.99 -38.09 36.97
N SER A 2 -42.43 -38.54 35.80
CA SER A 2 -41.60 -38.63 34.60
C SER A 2 -41.25 -37.21 34.15
N ASP A 3 -39.97 -36.98 33.93
CA ASP A 3 -39.38 -35.71 33.55
C ASP A 3 -39.61 -35.43 32.05
N GLU A 4 -40.88 -35.43 31.63
CA GLU A 4 -41.31 -35.39 30.22
C GLU A 4 -40.86 -34.12 29.49
N GLY A 5 -40.54 -33.04 30.23
CA GLY A 5 -39.99 -31.80 29.69
C GLY A 5 -38.47 -31.76 29.59
N LEU A 6 -37.74 -32.48 30.47
CA LEU A 6 -36.29 -32.36 30.57
C LEU A 6 -35.57 -33.05 29.41
N TYR A 7 -36.00 -34.24 29.01
CA TYR A 7 -35.38 -34.98 27.90
C TYR A 7 -35.45 -34.23 26.54
N PRO A 8 -36.62 -33.75 26.06
CA PRO A 8 -36.68 -32.99 24.81
C PRO A 8 -35.91 -31.68 24.87
N PHE A 9 -35.86 -31.02 26.03
CA PHE A 9 -35.02 -29.84 26.26
C PHE A 9 -33.52 -30.15 26.17
N LEU A 10 -33.06 -31.21 26.83
CA LEU A 10 -31.67 -31.68 26.78
C LEU A 10 -31.26 -32.13 25.37
N LYS A 11 -32.18 -32.73 24.61
CA LYS A 11 -31.94 -33.13 23.22
C LYS A 11 -31.77 -31.92 22.30
N TRP A 12 -32.63 -30.91 22.41
CA TRP A 12 -32.52 -29.67 21.63
C TRP A 12 -31.25 -28.89 21.97
N THR A 13 -30.93 -28.76 23.25
CA THR A 13 -29.67 -28.13 23.67
C THR A 13 -28.45 -28.88 23.16
N ALA A 14 -28.43 -30.21 23.20
CA ALA A 14 -27.36 -31.01 22.60
C ALA A 14 -27.21 -30.76 21.09
N ILE A 15 -28.31 -30.70 20.34
CA ILE A 15 -28.30 -30.41 18.90
C ILE A 15 -27.71 -29.00 18.62
N VAL A 16 -28.14 -27.99 19.38
CA VAL A 16 -27.62 -26.62 19.23
C VAL A 16 -26.13 -26.55 19.55
N LEU A 17 -25.66 -27.23 20.60
CA LEU A 17 -24.24 -27.28 20.96
C LEU A 17 -23.40 -27.96 19.88
N VAL A 18 -23.87 -29.06 19.30
CA VAL A 18 -23.19 -29.73 18.18
C VAL A 18 -23.17 -28.83 16.94
N ALA A 19 -24.28 -28.17 16.60
CA ALA A 19 -24.32 -27.24 15.48
C ALA A 19 -23.39 -26.04 15.68
N ALA A 20 -23.32 -25.49 16.91
CA ALA A 20 -22.39 -24.43 17.27
C ALA A 20 -20.92 -24.89 17.18
N PHE A 21 -20.61 -26.10 17.66
CA PHE A 21 -19.27 -26.67 17.57
C PHE A 21 -18.83 -26.92 16.12
N VAL A 22 -19.71 -27.50 15.29
CA VAL A 22 -19.44 -27.73 13.86
C VAL A 22 -19.30 -26.40 13.12
N GLY A 23 -20.17 -25.42 13.41
CA GLY A 23 -20.09 -24.09 12.83
C GLY A 23 -18.81 -23.36 13.21
N TRP A 24 -18.40 -23.42 14.49
CA TRP A 24 -17.14 -22.86 14.96
C TRP A 24 -15.94 -23.58 14.32
N SER A 25 -15.96 -24.90 14.23
CA SER A 25 -14.87 -25.68 13.64
C SER A 25 -14.72 -25.41 12.14
N PHE A 26 -15.83 -25.24 11.40
CA PHE A 26 -15.81 -24.82 10.01
C PHE A 26 -15.28 -23.40 9.84
N TYR A 27 -15.74 -22.46 10.68
CA TYR A 27 -15.23 -21.09 10.69
C TYR A 27 -13.73 -21.05 10.99
N ASP A 28 -13.28 -21.74 12.03
CA ASP A 28 -11.87 -21.77 12.45
C ASP A 28 -10.96 -22.39 11.38
N THR A 29 -11.39 -23.53 10.82
CA THR A 29 -10.57 -24.30 9.86
C THR A 29 -10.53 -23.65 8.47
N PHE A 30 -11.64 -23.07 8.00
CA PHE A 30 -11.76 -22.63 6.60
C PHE A 30 -11.89 -21.12 6.41
N VAL A 31 -12.33 -20.38 7.44
CA VAL A 31 -12.57 -18.92 7.33
C VAL A 31 -11.54 -18.12 8.13
N ALA A 32 -11.08 -18.61 9.28
CA ALA A 32 -10.20 -17.88 10.17
C ALA A 32 -8.70 -18.11 9.91
N GLN A 33 -8.33 -19.13 9.10
CA GLN A 33 -6.93 -19.36 8.75
C GLN A 33 -6.43 -18.23 7.84
N ARG A 34 -5.55 -17.41 8.39
CA ARG A 34 -4.77 -16.42 7.63
C ARG A 34 -3.68 -17.14 6.85
N ALA A 35 -3.43 -16.72 5.61
CA ALA A 35 -2.34 -17.27 4.82
C ALA A 35 -0.98 -16.95 5.49
N PRO A 36 0.07 -17.75 5.24
CA PRO A 36 1.41 -17.43 5.75
C PRO A 36 1.80 -15.99 5.41
N GLY A 37 2.34 -15.25 6.38
CA GLY A 37 2.72 -13.85 6.20
C GLY A 37 1.59 -12.82 6.31
N ASP A 38 0.31 -13.20 6.27
CA ASP A 38 -0.82 -12.24 6.32
C ASP A 38 -0.85 -11.44 7.63
N THR A 39 -0.64 -12.09 8.77
CA THR A 39 -0.62 -11.40 10.07
C THR A 39 0.47 -10.32 10.09
N ALA A 40 1.69 -10.67 9.65
CA ALA A 40 2.79 -9.72 9.56
C ALA A 40 2.51 -8.60 8.53
N TYR A 41 1.90 -8.93 7.40
CA TYR A 41 1.46 -7.94 6.40
C TYR A 41 0.45 -6.93 6.98
N PHE A 42 -0.57 -7.39 7.71
CA PHE A 42 -1.57 -6.50 8.30
C PHE A 42 -0.99 -5.64 9.44
N GLU A 43 -0.06 -6.18 10.23
CA GLU A 43 0.71 -5.41 11.21
C GLU A 43 1.58 -4.36 10.52
N GLY A 44 2.28 -4.72 9.44
CA GLY A 44 3.07 -3.79 8.62
C GLY A 44 2.23 -2.67 8.04
N ASN A 45 1.02 -2.97 7.57
CA ASN A 45 0.05 -1.96 7.13
C ASN A 45 -0.33 -1.01 8.26
N THR A 46 -0.62 -1.53 9.45
CA THR A 46 -0.97 -0.70 10.61
C THR A 46 0.20 0.23 10.98
N LEU A 47 1.41 -0.32 11.10
CA LEU A 47 2.61 0.47 11.42
C LEU A 47 2.94 1.51 10.36
N PHE A 48 2.77 1.19 9.08
CA PHE A 48 2.95 2.14 7.98
C PHE A 48 2.00 3.33 8.14
N LYS A 49 0.74 3.03 8.46
CA LYS A 49 -0.32 4.04 8.66
C LYS A 49 -0.07 4.91 9.88
N ASP A 50 0.61 4.40 10.89
CA ASP A 50 1.00 5.15 12.08
C ASP A 50 2.33 5.93 11.89
N GLY A 51 2.93 5.85 10.69
CA GLY A 51 4.20 6.48 10.36
C GLY A 51 5.44 5.75 10.90
N HIS A 52 5.27 4.56 11.45
CA HIS A 52 6.35 3.74 11.99
C HIS A 52 7.05 2.92 10.89
N TYR A 53 7.67 3.58 9.92
CA TYR A 53 8.17 2.95 8.69
C TYR A 53 9.22 1.87 8.91
N GLU A 54 10.20 2.06 9.80
CA GLU A 54 11.20 1.01 10.07
C GLU A 54 10.56 -0.27 10.61
N ARG A 55 9.58 -0.11 11.52
CA ARG A 55 8.84 -1.25 12.07
C ARG A 55 7.93 -1.88 11.01
N ALA A 56 7.32 -1.07 10.16
CA ALA A 56 6.51 -1.54 9.04
C ALA A 56 7.34 -2.37 8.05
N LEU A 57 8.55 -1.90 7.73
CA LEU A 57 9.48 -2.58 6.83
C LEU A 57 9.83 -3.97 7.38
N ALA A 58 10.22 -4.05 8.66
CA ALA A 58 10.52 -5.32 9.31
C ALA A 58 9.35 -6.30 9.24
N LYS A 59 8.11 -5.81 9.34
CA LYS A 59 6.90 -6.63 9.23
C LYS A 59 6.59 -7.10 7.81
N TYR A 60 6.84 -6.28 6.79
CA TYR A 60 6.74 -6.75 5.40
C TYR A 60 7.82 -7.79 5.08
N GLU A 61 9.03 -7.63 5.61
CA GLU A 61 10.11 -8.62 5.44
C GLU A 61 9.80 -9.93 6.18
N GLU A 62 9.21 -9.85 7.37
CA GLU A 62 8.69 -11.01 8.10
C GLU A 62 7.60 -11.74 7.28
N ALA A 63 6.69 -10.99 6.66
CA ALA A 63 5.66 -11.57 5.79
C ALA A 63 6.27 -12.28 4.58
N LEU A 64 7.25 -11.66 3.92
CA LEU A 64 7.94 -12.22 2.76
C LEU A 64 8.83 -13.41 3.13
N ALA A 65 9.35 -13.48 4.35
CA ALA A 65 10.09 -14.65 4.83
C ALA A 65 9.16 -15.86 5.04
N GLN A 66 7.90 -15.64 5.40
CA GLN A 66 6.89 -16.69 5.54
C GLN A 66 6.28 -17.11 4.19
N ALA A 67 6.09 -16.14 3.30
CA ALA A 67 5.53 -16.32 1.97
C ALA A 67 6.27 -15.42 0.96
N PRO A 68 7.30 -15.94 0.27
CA PRO A 68 8.09 -15.15 -0.68
C PRO A 68 7.28 -14.62 -1.87
N ASP A 69 6.15 -15.24 -2.20
CA ASP A 69 5.20 -14.82 -3.24
C ASP A 69 4.11 -13.86 -2.73
N HIS A 70 4.21 -13.36 -1.49
CA HIS A 70 3.24 -12.42 -0.92
C HIS A 70 3.33 -11.04 -1.59
N PHE A 71 2.68 -10.91 -2.74
CA PHE A 71 2.73 -9.71 -3.57
C PHE A 71 2.30 -8.44 -2.83
N ALA A 72 1.28 -8.53 -1.99
CA ALA A 72 0.81 -7.38 -1.21
C ALA A 72 1.88 -6.91 -0.20
N ALA A 73 2.63 -7.82 0.42
CA ALA A 73 3.75 -7.47 1.29
C ALA A 73 4.92 -6.88 0.50
N ARG A 74 5.25 -7.39 -0.69
CA ARG A 74 6.28 -6.81 -1.58
C ARG A 74 5.95 -5.36 -1.96
N ARG A 75 4.71 -5.08 -2.36
CA ARG A 75 4.22 -3.70 -2.60
C ARG A 75 4.32 -2.83 -1.35
N GLY A 76 3.95 -3.38 -0.20
CA GLY A 76 4.07 -2.71 1.11
C GLY A 76 5.52 -2.32 1.42
N LYS A 77 6.47 -3.25 1.20
CA LYS A 77 7.91 -3.03 1.33
C LYS A 77 8.40 -1.90 0.42
N ALA A 78 8.10 -1.94 -0.88
CA ALA A 78 8.52 -0.91 -1.84
C ALA A 78 8.08 0.50 -1.42
N ARG A 79 6.81 0.63 -1.00
CA ARG A 79 6.25 1.90 -0.52
C ARG A 79 6.89 2.37 0.78
N THR A 80 7.25 1.45 1.66
CA THR A 80 7.90 1.78 2.93
C THR A 80 9.33 2.24 2.72
N LEU A 81 10.09 1.59 1.83
CA LEU A 81 11.44 2.00 1.46
C LEU A 81 11.46 3.40 0.83
N LEU A 82 10.44 3.75 0.02
CA LEU A 82 10.26 5.11 -0.49
C LEU A 82 10.07 6.14 0.64
N GLN A 83 9.31 5.81 1.69
CA GLN A 83 9.13 6.72 2.84
C GLN A 83 10.39 6.87 3.68
N LEU A 84 11.22 5.82 3.76
CA LEU A 84 12.50 5.82 4.44
C LEU A 84 13.64 6.46 3.63
N GLU A 85 13.34 6.99 2.44
CA GLU A 85 14.34 7.53 1.50
C GLU A 85 15.43 6.53 1.09
N ARG A 86 15.16 5.23 1.24
CA ARG A 86 16.03 4.12 0.82
C ARG A 86 15.84 3.87 -0.68
N HIS A 87 16.23 4.87 -1.48
CA HIS A 87 15.81 5.00 -2.87
C HIS A 87 16.22 3.83 -3.78
N GLU A 88 17.48 3.39 -3.70
CA GLU A 88 17.96 2.30 -4.58
C GLU A 88 17.31 0.95 -4.22
N GLU A 89 17.03 0.71 -2.94
CA GLU A 89 16.31 -0.49 -2.51
C GLU A 89 14.83 -0.43 -2.92
N ALA A 90 14.19 0.74 -2.78
CA ALA A 90 12.82 0.94 -3.24
C ALA A 90 12.72 0.71 -4.75
N LEU A 91 13.71 1.17 -5.52
CA LEU A 91 13.75 1.03 -6.98
C LEU A 91 13.77 -0.44 -7.38
N ALA A 92 14.67 -1.24 -6.79
CA ALA A 92 14.75 -2.67 -7.05
C ALA A 92 13.42 -3.38 -6.76
N VAL A 93 12.77 -3.09 -5.62
CA VAL A 93 11.50 -3.73 -5.29
C VAL A 93 10.36 -3.24 -6.20
N TYR A 94 10.34 -1.98 -6.63
CA TYR A 94 9.35 -1.52 -7.62
C TYR A 94 9.54 -2.16 -8.99
N ASP A 95 10.79 -2.38 -9.40
CA ASP A 95 11.08 -3.10 -10.64
C ASP A 95 10.55 -4.54 -10.56
N GLU A 96 10.78 -5.26 -9.46
CA GLU A 96 10.18 -6.58 -9.21
C GLU A 96 8.64 -6.56 -9.27
N VAL A 97 8.01 -5.57 -8.62
CA VAL A 97 6.54 -5.43 -8.61
C VAL A 97 5.99 -5.21 -10.02
N ILE A 98 6.69 -4.44 -10.85
CA ILE A 98 6.29 -4.14 -12.23
C ILE A 98 6.56 -5.34 -13.15
N GLU A 99 7.61 -6.10 -12.93
CA GLU A 99 7.87 -7.35 -13.64
C GLU A 99 6.77 -8.39 -13.38
N GLU A 100 6.30 -8.47 -12.13
CA GLU A 100 5.23 -9.40 -11.72
C GLU A 100 3.85 -8.93 -12.21
N GLU A 101 3.52 -7.64 -12.07
CA GLU A 101 2.27 -7.05 -12.57
C GLU A 101 2.52 -5.82 -13.47
N PRO A 102 2.74 -6.02 -14.79
CA PRO A 102 3.09 -4.93 -15.72
C PRO A 102 2.00 -3.89 -15.97
N ASP A 103 0.76 -4.18 -15.57
CA ASP A 103 -0.41 -3.31 -15.70
C ASP A 103 -0.84 -2.69 -14.36
N PHE A 104 -0.06 -2.88 -13.29
CA PHE A 104 -0.34 -2.26 -12.00
C PHE A 104 0.07 -0.77 -11.99
N ALA A 105 -0.87 0.09 -12.38
CA ALA A 105 -0.65 1.53 -12.57
C ALA A 105 -0.03 2.24 -11.36
N ALA A 106 -0.43 1.86 -10.14
CA ALA A 106 0.08 2.46 -8.91
C ALA A 106 1.58 2.19 -8.67
N ALA A 107 2.15 1.09 -9.18
CA ALA A 107 3.60 0.87 -9.07
C ALA A 107 4.38 1.87 -9.94
N TYR A 108 3.93 2.11 -11.17
CA TYR A 108 4.53 3.15 -12.02
C TYR A 108 4.38 4.54 -11.38
N ALA A 109 3.21 4.88 -10.84
CA ALA A 109 3.04 6.18 -10.16
C ALA A 109 4.02 6.36 -9.00
N ASN A 110 4.20 5.33 -8.16
CA ASN A 110 5.11 5.39 -7.01
C ASN A 110 6.59 5.37 -7.42
N ARG A 111 6.97 4.60 -8.45
CA ARG A 111 8.33 4.63 -9.01
C ARG A 111 8.63 5.95 -9.71
N GLY A 112 7.62 6.58 -10.31
CA GLY A 112 7.70 7.96 -10.82
C GLY A 112 8.02 8.96 -9.71
N ILE A 113 7.34 8.88 -8.56
CA ILE A 113 7.65 9.69 -7.37
C ILE A 113 9.07 9.43 -6.87
N LEU A 114 9.50 8.17 -6.87
CA LEU A 114 10.87 7.81 -6.50
C LEU A 114 11.90 8.46 -7.44
N TYR A 115 11.71 8.35 -8.76
CA TYR A 115 12.58 8.98 -9.74
C TYR A 115 12.62 10.51 -9.60
N ASP A 116 11.47 11.14 -9.34
CA ASP A 116 11.35 12.57 -9.07
C ASP A 116 12.21 12.98 -7.86
N ARG A 117 12.07 12.26 -6.73
CA ARG A 117 12.89 12.45 -5.51
C ARG A 117 14.38 12.21 -5.74
N MET A 118 14.75 11.37 -6.70
CA MET A 118 16.14 11.14 -7.11
C MET A 118 16.66 12.17 -8.13
N GLY A 119 15.82 13.11 -8.60
CA GLY A 119 16.18 14.06 -9.67
C GLY A 119 16.23 13.45 -11.07
N ARG A 120 15.72 12.23 -11.24
CA ARG A 120 15.66 11.48 -12.50
C ARG A 120 14.37 11.82 -13.26
N TYR A 121 14.18 13.11 -13.57
CA TYR A 121 12.90 13.67 -14.03
C TYR A 121 12.34 13.07 -15.33
N ARG A 122 13.19 12.69 -16.28
CA ARG A 122 12.73 12.05 -17.53
C ARG A 122 12.11 10.66 -17.27
N GLN A 123 12.71 9.90 -16.35
CA GLN A 123 12.19 8.60 -15.95
C GLN A 123 10.89 8.77 -15.15
N ALA A 124 10.84 9.78 -14.28
CA ALA A 124 9.62 10.14 -13.54
C ALA A 124 8.44 10.43 -14.48
N ILE A 125 8.63 11.28 -15.50
CA ILE A 125 7.59 11.60 -16.50
C ILE A 125 7.14 10.33 -17.24
N ALA A 126 8.06 9.47 -17.68
CA ALA A 126 7.71 8.26 -18.40
C ALA A 126 6.83 7.30 -17.56
N ASP A 127 7.16 7.16 -16.28
CA ASP A 127 6.40 6.36 -15.33
C ASP A 127 5.04 6.97 -14.99
N TYR A 128 4.97 8.29 -14.77
CA TYR A 128 3.70 8.99 -14.59
C TYR A 128 2.78 8.83 -15.80
N GLU A 129 3.31 8.96 -17.02
CA GLU A 129 2.54 8.73 -18.23
C GLU A 129 2.07 7.28 -18.38
N ARG A 130 2.90 6.31 -18.01
CA ARG A 130 2.50 4.90 -18.04
C ARG A 130 1.38 4.63 -17.04
N ALA A 131 1.48 5.17 -15.82
CA ALA A 131 0.43 5.08 -14.82
C ALA A 131 -0.90 5.68 -15.33
N LEU A 132 -0.85 6.89 -15.88
CA LEU A 132 -2.03 7.59 -16.42
C LEU A 132 -2.65 6.93 -17.65
N ARG A 133 -1.85 6.23 -18.46
CA ARG A 133 -2.36 5.43 -19.58
C ARG A 133 -3.07 4.17 -19.12
N LEU A 134 -2.58 3.54 -18.04
CA LEU A 134 -3.18 2.34 -17.47
C LEU A 134 -4.46 2.68 -16.68
N GLU A 135 -4.41 3.75 -15.90
CA GLU A 135 -5.48 4.17 -14.99
C GLU A 135 -5.60 5.71 -15.01
N PRO A 136 -6.41 6.27 -15.93
CA PRO A 136 -6.57 7.72 -16.08
C PRO A 136 -7.10 8.44 -14.82
N GLU A 137 -7.86 7.76 -13.98
CA GLU A 137 -8.40 8.26 -12.72
C GLU A 137 -7.31 8.61 -11.69
N LEU A 138 -6.08 8.09 -11.87
CA LEU A 138 -4.92 8.55 -11.09
C LEU A 138 -4.58 10.03 -11.37
N ALA A 139 -5.03 10.61 -12.49
CA ALA A 139 -4.82 12.01 -12.85
C ALA A 139 -5.44 12.98 -11.83
N GLU A 140 -6.60 12.63 -11.29
CA GLU A 140 -7.30 13.44 -10.29
C GLU A 140 -6.64 13.34 -8.90
N GLY A 141 -5.54 12.62 -8.80
CA GLY A 141 -4.85 12.33 -7.55
C GLY A 141 -5.55 11.18 -6.81
N PRO A 142 -4.80 10.35 -6.10
CA PRO A 142 -5.34 9.14 -5.51
C PRO A 142 -6.37 9.46 -4.40
N ASN A 143 -7.66 9.24 -4.69
CA ASN A 143 -8.74 9.23 -3.69
C ASN A 143 -8.44 8.28 -2.51
N TRP A 144 -7.52 7.32 -2.67
CA TRP A 144 -7.08 6.41 -1.61
C TRP A 144 -5.96 6.97 -0.71
N LEU A 145 -5.27 8.03 -1.11
CA LEU A 145 -4.19 8.69 -0.34
C LEU A 145 -4.70 9.97 0.35
N VAL A 146 -5.60 10.70 -0.30
CA VAL A 146 -6.18 11.95 0.24
C VAL A 146 -6.99 11.74 1.52
N ARG A 147 -7.57 10.55 1.74
CA ARG A 147 -8.39 10.27 2.92
C ARG A 147 -7.66 9.56 4.06
N PHE A 148 -6.42 9.09 3.84
CA PHE A 148 -5.82 8.15 4.78
C PHE A 148 -5.12 8.82 5.98
N LEU A 149 -4.64 10.07 5.89
CA LEU A 149 -3.63 10.48 6.89
C LEU A 149 -3.47 11.99 7.15
N ARG A 150 -4.45 12.82 6.83
CA ARG A 150 -4.89 14.00 7.60
C ARG A 150 -5.78 14.87 6.73
N LEU A 151 -6.73 15.53 7.39
CA LEU A 151 -7.46 16.67 6.86
C LEU A 151 -6.48 17.83 6.64
N GLN A 152 -5.61 17.72 5.64
CA GLN A 152 -4.85 18.87 5.16
C GLN A 152 -5.85 19.79 4.43
N PRO A 153 -5.80 21.11 4.67
CA PRO A 153 -6.69 22.05 4.02
C PRO A 153 -6.43 22.13 2.51
N GLU A 154 -5.21 21.82 2.08
CA GLU A 154 -4.77 21.88 0.68
C GLU A 154 -4.46 20.48 0.15
N LYS A 155 -4.91 20.23 -1.08
CA LYS A 155 -4.71 18.96 -1.77
C LYS A 155 -3.27 18.91 -2.32
N PRO A 156 -2.51 17.83 -2.10
CA PRO A 156 -1.18 17.69 -2.70
C PRO A 156 -1.28 17.63 -4.23
N PRO A 157 -0.21 18.01 -4.96
CA PRO A 157 -0.21 17.97 -6.42
C PRO A 157 -0.39 16.55 -6.94
N THR A 158 -1.22 16.39 -7.97
CA THR A 158 -1.48 15.08 -8.61
C THR A 158 -0.27 14.62 -9.43
N ILE A 159 -0.23 13.33 -9.79
CA ILE A 159 0.85 12.81 -10.67
C ILE A 159 0.85 13.49 -12.05
N ASP A 160 -0.32 13.91 -12.53
CA ASP A 160 -0.45 14.63 -13.81
C ASP A 160 0.06 16.08 -13.67
N GLU A 161 -0.24 16.75 -12.56
CA GLU A 161 0.31 18.08 -12.25
C GLU A 161 1.84 18.03 -12.13
N ARG A 162 2.38 17.05 -11.42
CA ARG A 162 3.84 16.79 -11.36
C ARG A 162 4.43 16.56 -12.74
N ALA A 163 3.84 15.68 -13.55
CA ALA A 163 4.34 15.39 -14.90
C ALA A 163 4.32 16.64 -15.80
N ARG A 164 3.25 17.44 -15.73
CA ARG A 164 3.14 18.71 -16.47
C ARG A 164 4.21 19.71 -16.04
N TYR A 165 4.41 19.87 -14.74
CA TYR A 165 5.41 20.75 -14.17
C TYR A 165 6.83 20.36 -14.62
N LEU A 166 7.21 19.09 -14.42
CA LEU A 166 8.53 18.60 -14.82
C LEU A 166 8.77 18.77 -16.32
N ARG A 167 7.76 18.55 -17.18
CA ARG A 167 7.88 18.82 -18.62
C ARG A 167 8.14 20.29 -18.91
N ALA A 168 7.43 21.20 -18.24
CA ALA A 168 7.61 22.64 -18.42
C ALA A 168 9.02 23.09 -17.99
N GLU A 169 9.50 22.62 -16.84
CA GLU A 169 10.85 22.94 -16.36
C GLU A 169 11.95 22.38 -17.28
N LEU A 170 11.78 21.16 -17.80
CA LEU A 170 12.75 20.56 -18.73
C LEU A 170 12.81 21.23 -20.10
N GLN A 171 11.84 22.07 -20.46
CA GLN A 171 11.87 22.90 -21.68
C GLN A 171 12.70 24.17 -21.51
N LYS A 172 12.92 24.63 -20.26
CA LYS A 172 13.70 25.84 -19.99
C LYS A 172 15.21 25.56 -20.12
N PRO A 173 16.03 26.61 -20.36
CA PRO A 173 17.48 26.57 -20.14
C PRO A 173 17.82 26.04 -18.75
N GLU A 174 18.94 25.32 -18.61
CA GLU A 174 19.30 24.61 -17.38
C GLU A 174 19.42 25.52 -16.16
N ASP A 175 19.93 26.73 -16.37
CA ASP A 175 20.11 27.79 -15.37
C ASP A 175 18.81 28.48 -14.95
N GLU A 176 17.74 28.33 -15.73
CA GLU A 176 16.41 28.89 -15.45
C GLU A 176 15.44 27.86 -14.84
N ARG A 177 15.83 26.59 -14.76
CA ARG A 177 14.93 25.54 -14.26
C ARG A 177 14.79 25.61 -12.74
N LEU A 178 13.55 25.56 -12.28
CA LEU A 178 13.20 25.32 -10.89
C LEU A 178 12.76 23.86 -10.81
N LEU A 179 13.69 22.91 -10.81
CA LEU A 179 13.35 21.46 -10.77
C LEU A 179 13.10 20.92 -9.37
N ARG A 180 13.55 21.67 -8.36
CA ARG A 180 13.21 21.46 -6.95
C ARG A 180 12.85 22.79 -6.35
N VAL A 181 11.80 22.78 -5.54
CA VAL A 181 11.44 23.89 -4.68
C VAL A 181 11.40 23.28 -3.28
N PRO A 182 12.54 23.28 -2.54
CA PRO A 182 12.67 22.54 -1.29
C PRO A 182 11.53 22.77 -0.29
N GLU A 183 10.94 23.97 -0.28
CA GLU A 183 9.79 24.31 0.56
C GLU A 183 8.54 23.53 0.14
N VAL A 184 8.20 23.53 -1.15
CA VAL A 184 7.04 22.79 -1.70
C VAL A 184 7.31 21.29 -1.68
N ASP A 185 8.54 20.86 -1.95
CA ASP A 185 8.94 19.45 -1.93
C ASP A 185 8.97 18.88 -0.51
N ALA A 186 9.28 19.70 0.50
CA ALA A 186 9.14 19.36 1.92
C ALA A 186 7.67 19.37 2.37
N GLU A 187 6.84 20.26 1.81
CA GLU A 187 5.38 20.25 2.00
C GLU A 187 4.70 19.07 1.29
N GLN A 188 5.29 18.54 0.21
CA GLN A 188 5.04 17.20 -0.32
C GLN A 188 5.61 16.14 0.63
N ARG A 189 5.16 16.23 1.88
CA ARG A 189 5.55 15.38 3.00
C ARG A 189 5.65 13.93 2.51
N PRO A 190 6.77 13.20 2.74
CA PRO A 190 6.60 11.80 3.15
C PRO A 190 5.65 11.83 4.34
N TYR A 191 4.74 10.88 4.47
CA TYR A 191 3.78 10.93 5.58
C TYR A 191 4.49 11.24 6.90
N GLU A 192 4.31 12.48 7.36
CA GLU A 192 4.90 13.01 8.57
C GLU A 192 3.75 13.25 9.54
N GLN A 193 3.97 12.73 10.74
CA GLN A 193 2.94 12.40 11.71
C GLN A 193 1.95 13.49 12.00
#